data_AF-A0A6I9XMM7-F1
#
_entry.id   AF-A0A6I9XMM7-F1
#
_cell.length_a   1.000
_cell.length_b   1.000
_cell.length_c   1.000
_cell.angle_alpha   90.00
_cell.angle_beta   90.00
_cell.angle_gamma   90.00
#
_symmetry.space_group_name_H-M   'P 1'
#
loop_
_entity.id
_entity.type
_entity.pdbx_description
1 polymer ?
#
loop_
_entity_poly.entity_id
_entity_poly.type
_entity_poly.pdbx_seq_one_letter_code
_entity_poly.pdbx_strand_id
1 'polypeptide(L)'
;MIDILNIGSKPVFDDHVIKIEAYTYNPYANTTFGHNDKIRIPIQQQDLYILPCESFLYVEGKLTIKRKNNESMTTLENNCIAFMFDEIRYELNGVKIDRNKNVGITNTIKNYVSLTYDKALILRNAGWDISSTISEGYFNFCVPLNLLFGFCEDYKRVVVNVRHELILIQATTTVWWEFRRWNRK
;
A
#
# COMPACT_ATOMS: atom_id res chain seq x y z
N MET A 1 0.74 13.80 -37.29
CA MET A 1 1.42 12.70 -37.99
C MET A 1 0.94 11.42 -37.32
N ILE A 2 0.39 10.48 -38.08
CA ILE A 2 -0.37 9.35 -37.54
C ILE A 2 0.63 8.21 -37.25
N ASP A 3 0.87 7.92 -35.97
CA ASP A 3 1.67 6.76 -35.55
C ASP A 3 0.88 5.47 -35.84
N ILE A 4 1.02 4.97 -37.05
CA ILE A 4 0.50 3.65 -37.44
C ILE A 4 1.48 2.61 -36.91
N LEU A 5 1.04 1.78 -35.96
CA LEU A 5 1.82 0.70 -35.38
C LEU A 5 2.26 -0.28 -36.48
N ASN A 6 3.55 -0.28 -36.82
CA ASN A 6 4.12 -1.18 -37.81
C ASN A 6 4.55 -2.51 -37.17
N ILE A 7 3.69 -3.51 -37.26
CA ILE A 7 3.91 -4.84 -36.65
C ILE A 7 5.07 -5.61 -37.33
N GLY A 8 5.46 -5.23 -38.55
CA GLY A 8 6.55 -5.87 -39.31
C GLY A 8 7.93 -5.25 -39.11
N SER A 9 8.07 -4.15 -38.36
CA SER A 9 9.38 -3.56 -38.08
C SER A 9 10.19 -4.46 -37.15
N LYS A 10 11.52 -4.46 -37.31
CA LYS A 10 12.42 -5.17 -36.39
C LYS A 10 12.16 -4.69 -34.96
N PRO A 11 12.09 -5.59 -33.96
CA PRO A 11 11.94 -5.19 -32.57
C PRO A 11 13.12 -4.29 -32.18
N VAL A 12 12.80 -3.11 -31.64
CA VAL A 12 13.78 -2.21 -31.04
C VAL A 12 13.85 -2.60 -29.56
N PHE A 13 15.01 -3.09 -29.14
CA PHE A 13 15.28 -3.37 -27.74
C PHE A 13 15.94 -2.13 -27.13
N ASP A 14 15.36 -1.64 -26.04
CA ASP A 14 15.91 -0.57 -25.23
C ASP A 14 16.45 -1.19 -23.94
N ASP A 15 17.78 -1.24 -23.81
CA ASP A 15 18.50 -1.84 -22.68
C ASP A 15 18.83 -0.80 -21.59
N HIS A 16 18.22 0.39 -21.60
CA HIS A 16 18.52 1.43 -20.60
C HIS A 16 18.06 1.05 -19.17
N VAL A 17 17.09 0.14 -19.00
CA VAL A 17 16.63 -0.37 -17.70
C VAL A 17 17.02 -1.83 -17.57
N ILE A 18 18.07 -2.09 -16.80
CA ILE A 18 18.69 -3.42 -16.68
C ILE A 18 18.08 -4.24 -15.53
N LYS A 19 17.58 -3.56 -14.48
CA LYS A 19 17.12 -4.20 -13.25
C LYS A 19 16.11 -3.35 -12.48
N ILE A 20 15.16 -4.03 -11.84
CA ILE A 20 14.26 -3.45 -10.83
C ILE A 20 14.62 -4.07 -9.48
N GLU A 21 14.75 -3.24 -8.45
CA GLU A 21 15.07 -3.64 -7.08
C GLU A 21 14.08 -3.02 -6.10
N ALA A 22 13.76 -3.76 -5.02
CA ALA A 22 12.88 -3.28 -3.96
C ALA A 22 13.72 -2.75 -2.79
N TYR A 23 13.38 -1.56 -2.31
CA TYR A 23 14.02 -0.90 -1.17
C TYR A 23 12.99 -0.62 -0.07
N THR A 24 13.38 -0.84 1.18
CA THR A 24 12.51 -0.65 2.35
C THR A 24 12.75 0.72 2.99
N TYR A 25 11.68 1.50 3.13
CA TYR A 25 11.69 2.80 3.82
C TYR A 25 10.81 2.73 5.07
N ASN A 26 11.38 3.09 6.21
CA ASN A 26 10.68 3.07 7.49
C ASN A 26 10.03 4.43 7.78
N PRO A 27 8.94 4.47 8.56
CA PRO A 27 8.37 5.72 9.01
C PRO A 27 9.35 6.53 9.85
N TYR A 28 9.21 7.85 9.81
CA TYR A 28 9.91 8.76 10.70
C TYR A 28 9.58 8.41 12.16
N ALA A 29 10.53 8.66 13.07
CA ALA A 29 10.46 8.24 14.46
C ALA A 29 9.34 8.94 15.26
N ASN A 30 8.08 8.59 15.03
CA ASN A 30 6.99 8.76 15.97
C ASN A 30 6.93 7.50 16.82
N THR A 31 7.06 7.67 18.13
CA THR A 31 7.13 6.58 19.11
C THR A 31 5.76 5.96 19.43
N THR A 32 4.68 6.49 18.84
CA THR A 32 3.30 6.03 19.07
C THR A 32 2.55 5.84 17.75
N PHE A 33 1.68 4.83 17.74
CA PHE A 33 0.73 4.49 16.67
C PHE A 33 -0.68 4.45 17.29
N GLY A 34 -1.05 5.56 17.89
CA GLY A 34 -2.36 5.80 18.50
C GLY A 34 -3.40 6.31 17.50
N HIS A 35 -4.62 6.49 17.98
CA HIS A 35 -5.71 6.99 17.16
C HIS A 35 -5.41 8.41 16.65
N ASN A 36 -5.65 8.64 15.35
CA ASN A 36 -5.33 9.87 14.63
C ASN A 36 -3.83 10.19 14.52
N ASP A 37 -2.95 9.27 14.90
CA ASP A 37 -1.52 9.51 14.73
C ASP A 37 -1.17 9.59 13.24
N LYS A 38 -0.32 10.56 12.92
CA LYS A 38 0.18 10.80 11.57
C LYS A 38 1.48 10.03 11.41
N ILE A 39 1.45 9.02 10.56
CA ILE A 39 2.63 8.26 10.13
C ILE A 39 3.14 8.91 8.85
N ARG A 40 4.45 9.19 8.80
CA ARG A 40 5.10 9.77 7.61
C ARG A 40 6.27 8.89 7.20
N ILE A 41 6.30 8.50 5.94
CA ILE A 41 7.38 7.71 5.33
C ILE A 41 7.99 8.59 4.23
N PRO A 42 9.05 9.34 4.53
CA PRO A 42 9.74 10.16 3.53
C PRO A 42 10.81 9.33 2.80
N ILE A 43 10.91 9.53 1.49
CA ILE A 43 11.99 9.03 0.65
C ILE A 43 12.77 10.26 0.17
N GLN A 44 13.92 10.52 0.79
CA GLN A 44 14.66 11.78 0.67
C GLN A 44 15.85 11.72 -0.29
N GLN A 45 16.20 10.55 -0.82
CA GLN A 45 17.40 10.40 -1.65
C GLN A 45 17.16 11.00 -3.04
N GLN A 46 17.98 12.00 -3.38
CA GLN A 46 17.80 12.87 -4.55
C GLN A 46 18.23 12.27 -5.89
N ASP A 47 18.71 11.01 -5.90
CA ASP A 47 19.19 10.30 -7.08
C ASP A 47 18.46 8.96 -7.32
N LEU A 48 17.23 8.85 -6.80
CA LEU A 48 16.42 7.63 -6.96
C LEU A 48 15.48 7.70 -8.16
N TYR A 49 15.38 6.55 -8.82
CA TYR A 49 14.39 6.24 -9.84
C TYR A 49 13.32 5.37 -9.17
N ILE A 50 12.15 5.94 -8.90
CA ILE A 50 11.07 5.24 -8.20
C ILE A 50 9.94 4.96 -9.17
N LEU A 51 9.38 3.76 -9.09
CA LEU A 51 8.21 3.36 -9.85
C LEU A 51 7.02 3.21 -8.88
N PRO A 52 6.19 4.26 -8.69
CA PRO A 52 5.13 4.23 -7.67
C PRO A 52 4.07 3.15 -7.94
N CYS A 53 3.78 2.84 -9.21
CA CYS A 53 2.76 1.87 -9.59
C CYS A 53 3.09 0.42 -9.21
N GLU A 54 4.38 0.11 -9.05
CA GLU A 54 4.90 -1.21 -8.61
C GLU A 54 5.36 -1.19 -7.15
N SER A 55 5.16 -0.08 -6.45
CA SER A 55 5.50 0.05 -5.03
C SER A 55 4.38 -0.51 -4.15
N PHE A 56 4.73 -0.93 -2.93
CA PHE A 56 3.78 -1.49 -1.97
C PHE A 56 3.99 -0.92 -0.57
N LEU A 57 2.90 -0.85 0.19
CA LEU A 57 2.89 -0.58 1.61
C LEU A 57 2.97 -1.90 2.36
N TYR A 58 4.05 -2.08 3.12
CA TYR A 58 4.22 -3.23 3.99
C TYR A 58 3.73 -2.92 5.40
N VAL A 59 2.83 -3.75 5.91
CA VAL A 59 2.20 -3.59 7.22
C VAL A 59 2.43 -4.85 8.03
N GLU A 60 3.01 -4.70 9.21
CA GLU A 60 3.15 -5.79 10.18
C GLU A 60 2.51 -5.39 11.50
N GLY A 61 1.92 -6.35 12.20
CA GLY A 61 1.32 -6.09 13.49
C GLY A 61 0.99 -7.35 14.25
N LYS A 62 0.43 -7.17 15.45
CA LYS A 62 -0.04 -8.25 16.32
C LYS A 62 -1.53 -8.13 16.59
N LEU A 63 -2.29 -9.14 16.22
CA LEU A 63 -3.70 -9.31 16.54
C LEU A 63 -3.85 -9.89 17.94
N THR A 64 -4.62 -9.18 18.77
CA THR A 64 -5.02 -9.59 20.12
C THR A 64 -6.54 -9.63 20.19
N ILE A 65 -7.09 -10.76 20.64
CA ILE A 65 -8.53 -10.97 20.67
C ILE A 65 -9.02 -10.75 22.11
N LYS A 66 -9.70 -9.64 22.37
CA LYS A 66 -10.12 -9.28 23.74
C LYS A 66 -11.26 -10.14 24.30
N ARG A 67 -12.04 -10.83 23.45
CA ARG A 67 -13.12 -11.73 23.87
C ARG A 67 -12.95 -13.09 23.21
N LYS A 68 -12.43 -14.07 23.94
CA LYS A 68 -12.50 -15.48 23.54
C LYS A 68 -13.90 -15.99 23.85
N ASN A 69 -14.80 -15.94 22.88
CA ASN A 69 -15.87 -16.93 22.85
C ASN A 69 -15.19 -18.24 22.42
N ASN A 70 -15.39 -19.31 23.18
CA ASN A 70 -14.56 -20.53 23.16
C ASN A 70 -14.43 -21.28 21.81
N GLU A 71 -14.89 -20.76 20.67
CA GLU A 71 -14.82 -21.48 19.38
C GLU A 71 -14.94 -20.60 18.12
N SER A 72 -14.97 -19.27 18.21
CA SER A 72 -15.13 -18.43 17.01
C SER A 72 -13.78 -18.00 16.43
N MET A 73 -13.36 -18.62 15.33
CA MET A 73 -12.30 -18.06 14.47
C MET A 73 -12.67 -16.63 14.12
N THR A 74 -11.78 -15.67 14.37
CA THR A 74 -12.01 -14.28 14.01
C THR A 74 -11.61 -14.11 12.55
N THR A 75 -12.54 -13.64 11.73
CA THR A 75 -12.29 -13.32 10.33
C THR A 75 -11.91 -11.85 10.23
N LEU A 76 -10.83 -11.53 9.53
CA LEU A 76 -10.62 -10.16 9.08
C LEU A 76 -11.60 -9.86 7.93
N GLU A 77 -12.15 -8.65 7.94
CA GLU A 77 -12.96 -8.17 6.82
C GLU A 77 -12.09 -7.99 5.58
N ASN A 78 -12.72 -8.09 4.41
CA ASN A 78 -12.06 -7.78 3.15
C ASN A 78 -11.45 -6.36 3.22
N ASN A 79 -10.24 -6.20 2.70
CA ASN A 79 -9.51 -4.93 2.67
C ASN A 79 -9.17 -4.37 4.06
N CYS A 80 -9.02 -5.25 5.06
CA CYS A 80 -8.76 -4.90 6.47
C CYS A 80 -7.65 -3.86 6.68
N ILE A 81 -6.59 -3.88 5.87
CA ILE A 81 -5.48 -2.94 5.98
C ILE A 81 -5.90 -1.52 5.62
N ALA A 82 -6.71 -1.34 4.57
CA ALA A 82 -7.20 -0.01 4.20
C ALA A 82 -8.09 0.59 5.30
N PHE A 83 -8.83 -0.23 6.04
CA PHE A 83 -9.62 0.22 7.19
C PHE A 83 -8.78 0.66 8.39
N MET A 84 -7.47 0.38 8.43
CA MET A 84 -6.58 0.89 9.47
C MET A 84 -6.30 2.40 9.33
N PHE A 85 -6.60 2.99 8.17
CA PHE A 85 -6.28 4.37 7.87
C PHE A 85 -7.54 5.19 7.58
N ASP A 86 -7.69 6.32 8.26
CA ASP A 86 -8.75 7.29 7.98
C ASP A 86 -8.43 8.12 6.73
N GLU A 87 -7.14 8.48 6.57
CA GLU A 87 -6.66 9.22 5.41
C GLU A 87 -5.30 8.70 4.98
N ILE A 88 -5.11 8.60 3.67
CA ILE A 88 -3.80 8.41 3.05
C ILE A 88 -3.54 9.53 2.06
N ARG A 89 -2.27 9.91 1.93
CA ARG A 89 -1.85 10.99 1.05
C ARG A 89 -0.47 10.73 0.49
N TYR A 90 -0.33 10.99 -0.80
CA TYR A 90 0.93 10.92 -1.52
C TYR A 90 1.37 12.32 -1.92
N GLU A 91 2.56 12.73 -1.46
CA GLU A 91 3.14 14.03 -1.77
C GLU A 91 4.47 13.85 -2.52
N LEU A 92 4.68 14.69 -3.54
CA LEU A 92 5.92 14.80 -4.31
C LEU A 92 6.48 16.21 -4.14
N ASN A 93 7.70 16.35 -3.60
CA ASN A 93 8.30 17.64 -3.23
C ASN A 93 7.37 18.53 -2.37
N GLY A 94 6.57 17.92 -1.49
CA GLY A 94 5.57 18.62 -0.66
C GLY A 94 4.29 19.03 -1.40
N VAL A 95 4.17 18.72 -2.69
CA VAL A 95 2.94 18.91 -3.46
C VAL A 95 2.10 17.64 -3.38
N LYS A 96 0.85 17.79 -2.93
CA LYS A 96 -0.10 16.69 -2.83
C LYS A 96 -0.54 16.22 -4.22
N ILE A 97 -0.15 14.99 -4.58
CA ILE A 97 -0.54 14.36 -5.84
C ILE A 97 -1.86 13.63 -5.70
N ASP A 98 -2.02 12.87 -4.61
CA ASP A 98 -3.23 12.09 -4.37
C ASP A 98 -3.58 12.10 -2.87
N ARG A 99 -4.87 12.03 -2.57
CA ARG A 99 -5.42 11.98 -1.21
C ARG A 99 -6.72 11.21 -1.21
N ASN A 100 -6.78 10.20 -0.37
CA ASN A 100 -7.99 9.41 -0.14
C ASN A 100 -8.40 9.50 1.33
N LYS A 101 -9.70 9.71 1.58
CA LYS A 101 -10.32 9.71 2.91
C LYS A 101 -11.28 8.55 3.03
N ASN A 102 -11.52 8.07 4.25
CA ASN A 102 -12.29 6.86 4.53
C ASN A 102 -11.74 5.69 3.71
N VAL A 103 -10.43 5.48 3.80
CA VAL A 103 -9.63 4.69 2.86
C VAL A 103 -10.20 3.28 2.69
N GLY A 104 -10.61 2.64 3.79
CA GLY A 104 -11.30 1.36 3.77
C GLY A 104 -12.54 1.35 2.86
N ILE A 105 -13.49 2.25 3.07
CA ILE A 105 -14.76 2.29 2.32
C ILE A 105 -14.53 2.67 0.86
N THR A 106 -13.85 3.80 0.63
CA THR A 106 -13.64 4.34 -0.72
C THR A 106 -12.91 3.34 -1.59
N ASN A 107 -11.85 2.73 -1.05
CA ASN A 107 -11.07 1.79 -1.81
C ASN A 107 -11.79 0.46 -2.05
N THR A 108 -12.56 -0.01 -1.08
CA THR A 108 -13.37 -1.22 -1.24
C THR A 108 -14.37 -1.08 -2.37
N ILE A 109 -15.09 0.06 -2.44
CA ILE A 109 -16.04 0.33 -3.52
C ILE A 109 -15.31 0.38 -4.87
N LYS A 110 -14.21 1.14 -4.96
CA LYS A 110 -13.39 1.23 -6.18
C LYS A 110 -12.95 -0.15 -6.68
N ASN A 111 -12.42 -0.96 -5.77
CA ASN A 111 -11.84 -2.26 -6.09
C ASN A 111 -12.90 -3.28 -6.50
N TYR A 112 -14.09 -3.25 -5.91
CA TYR A 112 -15.19 -4.11 -6.38
C TYR A 112 -15.61 -3.82 -7.81
N VAL A 113 -15.54 -2.56 -8.25
CA VAL A 113 -15.90 -2.16 -9.62
C VAL A 113 -14.74 -2.40 -10.60
N SER A 114 -13.50 -2.17 -10.16
CA SER A 114 -12.34 -2.07 -11.06
C SER A 114 -11.48 -3.33 -11.13
N LEU A 115 -11.53 -4.22 -10.13
CA LEU A 115 -10.71 -5.42 -10.12
C LEU A 115 -11.31 -6.53 -10.98
N THR A 116 -10.47 -7.12 -11.82
CA THR A 116 -10.78 -8.39 -12.47
C THR A 116 -10.64 -9.53 -11.47
N TYR A 117 -11.30 -10.66 -11.76
CA TYR A 117 -11.21 -11.87 -10.92
C TYR A 117 -9.75 -12.30 -10.69
N ASP A 118 -8.93 -12.32 -11.75
CA ASP A 118 -7.52 -12.72 -11.66
C ASP A 118 -6.71 -11.76 -10.76
N LYS A 119 -6.95 -10.44 -10.86
CA LYS A 119 -6.28 -9.47 -9.98
C LYS A 119 -6.70 -9.65 -8.52
N ALA A 120 -7.99 -9.93 -8.27
CA ALA A 120 -8.48 -10.19 -6.92
C ALA A 120 -7.80 -11.42 -6.29
N LEU A 121 -7.55 -12.48 -7.06
CA LEU A 121 -6.81 -13.65 -6.58
C LEU A 121 -5.37 -13.32 -6.17
N ILE A 122 -4.69 -12.47 -6.93
CA ILE A 122 -3.32 -12.03 -6.64
C ILE A 122 -3.28 -11.14 -5.38
N LEU A 123 -4.33 -10.36 -5.14
CA LEU A 123 -4.44 -9.42 -4.01
C LEU A 123 -4.82 -10.08 -2.68
N ARG A 124 -4.93 -11.40 -2.60
CA ARG A 124 -5.17 -12.11 -1.33
C ARG A 124 -4.15 -11.74 -0.24
N ASN A 125 -2.88 -11.61 -0.61
CA ASN A 125 -1.80 -11.19 0.30
C ASN A 125 -1.90 -9.72 0.76
N ALA A 126 -2.74 -8.92 0.10
CA ALA A 126 -3.07 -7.55 0.48
C ALA A 126 -4.32 -7.46 1.36
N GLY A 127 -4.88 -8.60 1.77
CA GLY A 127 -6.14 -8.67 2.52
C GLY A 127 -7.38 -8.58 1.63
N TRP A 128 -7.23 -8.76 0.30
CA TRP A 128 -8.37 -8.87 -0.61
C TRP A 128 -8.92 -10.31 -0.65
N ASP A 129 -9.36 -10.79 0.51
CA ASP A 129 -9.94 -12.11 0.68
C ASP A 129 -11.19 -12.01 1.56
N ILE A 130 -12.26 -12.69 1.16
CA ILE A 130 -13.57 -12.60 1.81
C ILE A 130 -13.59 -13.41 3.11
N SER A 131 -12.61 -14.30 3.33
CA SER A 131 -12.57 -15.17 4.51
C SER A 131 -11.17 -15.58 4.98
N SER A 132 -10.29 -14.61 5.27
CA SER A 132 -9.03 -14.93 5.97
C SER A 132 -9.32 -15.13 7.46
N THR A 133 -9.39 -16.39 7.91
CA THR A 133 -9.40 -16.74 9.32
C THR A 133 -8.00 -16.53 9.88
N ILE A 134 -7.85 -15.54 10.76
CA ILE A 134 -6.56 -15.26 11.40
C ILE A 134 -6.70 -15.63 12.87
N SER A 135 -5.81 -16.53 13.33
CA SER A 135 -5.64 -16.80 14.74
C SER A 135 -4.95 -15.63 15.42
N GLU A 136 -5.21 -15.44 16.71
CA GLU A 136 -4.46 -14.52 17.56
C GLU A 136 -2.94 -14.70 17.34
N GLY A 137 -2.22 -13.62 17.04
CA GLY A 137 -0.83 -13.75 16.61
C GLY A 137 -0.30 -12.57 15.78
N TYR A 138 0.86 -12.76 15.18
CA TYR A 138 1.46 -11.79 14.28
C TYR A 138 0.90 -11.94 12.87
N PHE A 139 0.70 -10.82 12.20
CA PHE A 139 0.30 -10.79 10.80
C PHE A 139 1.24 -9.87 10.03
N ASN A 140 1.34 -10.11 8.72
CA ASN A 140 1.94 -9.19 7.78
C ASN A 140 1.10 -9.14 6.50
N PHE A 141 1.05 -7.96 5.90
CA PHE A 141 0.37 -7.71 4.63
C PHE A 141 1.25 -6.87 3.73
N CYS A 142 1.16 -7.15 2.43
CA CYS A 142 1.81 -6.37 1.40
C CYS A 142 0.72 -5.78 0.51
N VAL A 143 0.48 -4.48 0.64
CA VAL A 143 -0.61 -3.78 -0.05
C VAL A 143 -0.04 -2.93 -1.19
N PRO A 144 -0.30 -3.27 -2.46
CA PRO A 144 0.15 -2.46 -3.59
C PRO A 144 -0.37 -1.01 -3.51
N LEU A 145 0.48 -0.03 -3.83
CA LEU A 145 0.08 1.38 -3.79
C LEU A 145 -0.95 1.72 -4.88
N ASN A 146 -0.93 1.01 -6.01
CA ASN A 146 -1.95 1.14 -7.07
C ASN A 146 -3.36 0.73 -6.58
N LEU A 147 -3.43 -0.11 -5.55
CA LEU A 147 -4.68 -0.46 -4.90
C LEU A 147 -5.18 0.75 -4.12
N LEU A 148 -4.31 1.48 -3.42
CA LEU A 148 -4.69 2.53 -2.48
C LEU A 148 -4.87 3.92 -3.13
N PHE A 149 -4.07 4.21 -4.15
CA PHE A 149 -3.99 5.51 -4.81
C PHE A 149 -4.35 5.41 -6.30
N GLY A 150 -5.20 6.31 -6.78
CA GLY A 150 -5.53 6.40 -8.20
C GLY A 150 -4.31 6.82 -9.03
N PHE A 151 -3.49 7.73 -8.49
CA PHE A 151 -2.24 8.12 -9.13
C PHE A 151 -1.32 6.92 -9.45
N CYS A 152 -1.20 5.97 -8.50
CA CYS A 152 -0.34 4.80 -8.69
C CYS A 152 -0.97 3.75 -9.63
N GLU A 153 -2.27 3.81 -9.89
CA GLU A 153 -2.95 2.96 -10.86
C GLU A 153 -2.74 3.46 -12.29
N ASP A 154 -2.87 4.78 -12.48
CA ASP A 154 -2.83 5.40 -13.81
C ASP A 154 -1.40 5.73 -14.26
N TYR A 155 -0.55 6.18 -13.34
CA TYR A 155 0.79 6.65 -13.67
C TYR A 155 1.82 5.52 -13.62
N LYS A 156 2.13 4.97 -14.80
CA LYS A 156 3.05 3.82 -14.97
C LYS A 156 4.48 4.20 -15.34
N ARG A 157 4.89 5.45 -15.10
CA ARG A 157 6.23 5.94 -15.45
C ARG A 157 7.09 6.08 -14.20
N VAL A 158 8.40 5.98 -14.40
CA VAL A 158 9.39 6.24 -13.36
C VAL A 158 9.36 7.74 -12.99
N VAL A 159 9.40 8.01 -11.70
CA VAL A 159 9.59 9.35 -11.12
C VAL A 159 11.05 9.46 -10.69
N VAL A 160 11.70 10.55 -11.08
CA VAL A 160 13.15 10.73 -10.95
C VAL A 160 13.44 12.01 -10.18
N ASN A 161 14.40 11.97 -9.26
CA ASN A 161 14.95 13.14 -8.56
C ASN A 161 13.90 14.01 -7.84
N VAL A 162 12.86 13.36 -7.29
CA VAL A 162 11.80 14.03 -6.53
C VAL A 162 11.75 13.41 -5.13
N ARG A 163 11.55 14.23 -4.11
CA ARG A 163 11.29 13.73 -2.76
C ARG A 163 9.87 13.15 -2.70
N HIS A 164 9.73 11.90 -2.31
CA HIS A 164 8.43 11.27 -2.08
C HIS A 164 8.09 11.31 -0.60
N GLU A 165 6.82 11.53 -0.26
CA GLU A 165 6.33 11.42 1.10
C GLU A 165 4.97 10.72 1.10
N LEU A 166 4.93 9.55 1.74
CA LEU A 166 3.68 8.85 2.03
C LEU A 166 3.24 9.22 3.43
N ILE A 167 2.02 9.73 3.53
CA ILE A 167 1.41 10.19 4.78
C ILE A 167 0.17 9.35 5.04
N LEU A 168 0.09 8.76 6.21
CA LEU A 168 -1.03 7.92 6.66
C LEU A 168 -1.56 8.49 7.98
N ILE A 169 -2.87 8.62 8.11
CA ILE A 169 -3.56 8.98 9.34
C ILE A 169 -4.29 7.74 9.85
N GLN A 170 -3.95 7.29 11.05
CA GLN A 170 -4.54 6.09 11.63
C GLN A 170 -6.00 6.32 12.02
N ALA A 171 -6.85 5.32 11.75
CA ALA A 171 -8.27 5.37 12.07
C ALA A 171 -8.53 5.38 13.59
N THR A 172 -9.65 5.97 13.98
CA THR A 172 -10.14 6.03 15.38
C THR A 172 -10.91 4.78 15.81
N THR A 173 -11.22 3.89 14.87
CA THR A 173 -11.97 2.66 15.13
C THR A 173 -11.20 1.72 16.05
N THR A 174 -11.96 1.05 16.91
CA THR A 174 -11.54 0.34 18.12
C THR A 174 -10.74 -0.93 17.83
N VAL A 175 -9.58 -0.80 17.22
CA VAL A 175 -8.62 -1.90 17.14
C VAL A 175 -7.27 -1.39 17.65
N TRP A 176 -6.88 -1.92 18.80
CA TRP A 176 -5.62 -1.60 19.44
C TRP A 176 -4.53 -2.36 18.69
N TRP A 177 -3.68 -1.63 17.96
CA TRP A 177 -2.55 -2.20 17.24
C TRP A 177 -1.25 -1.61 17.78
N GLU A 178 -0.30 -2.49 18.10
CA GLU A 178 1.06 -2.08 18.48
C GLU A 178 1.98 -2.35 17.30
N PHE A 179 2.34 -1.31 16.55
CA PHE A 179 3.41 -1.38 15.55
C PHE A 179 4.75 -1.40 16.31
N ARG A 180 5.35 -2.59 16.45
CA ARG A 180 6.70 -2.71 17.01
C ARG A 180 7.72 -2.63 15.88
N ARG A 181 8.55 -1.59 15.92
CA ARG A 181 9.74 -1.47 15.08
C ARG A 181 10.69 -2.62 15.40
N TRP A 182 10.90 -3.53 14.44
CA TRP A 182 11.89 -4.60 14.58
C TRP A 182 13.20 -4.16 13.90
N ASN A 183 14.22 -3.82 14.69
CA ASN A 183 15.58 -3.72 14.17
C ASN A 183 16.12 -5.16 14.04
N ARG A 184 16.18 -5.72 12.83
CA ARG A 184 17.09 -6.85 12.56
C ARG A 184 18.51 -6.28 12.43
N LYS A 185 19.42 -6.79 13.25
CA LYS A 185 20.85 -6.84 12.94
C LYS A 185 21.08 -7.86 11.83
#